data_AF-A0A7W7I152-F1
#
_entry.id   AF-A0A7W7I152-F1
#
_cell.length_a   1.000
_cell.length_b   1.000
_cell.length_c   1.000
_cell.angle_alpha   90.00
_cell.angle_beta   90.00
_cell.angle_gamma   90.00
#
_symmetry.space_group_name_H-M   'P 1'
#
loop_
_entity.id
_entity.type
_entity.pdbx_description
1 polymer ?
#
loop_
_entity_poly.entity_id
_entity_poly.type
_entity_poly.pdbx_seq_one_letter_code
_entity_poly.pdbx_strand_id
1 'polypeptide(L)'
;MGDLIRTVESLPVDPVVVDWRSAVPAGRIGYDLSARSLLLHTFQSNAAYRVLRRDGVLRGPTNVAMIDYPGYAGPYGWMSRQLRRRVSEAGQDGHGPDAMPLWAWARTTRHELVRQARWTARHAPGEVLLTLRVPASRVLLSRYDEWHTVLNNSPLWPPDLSVDDLDSFDADWDAAWGADWHKRLAAGPEPALLDALESSWEAVFEVSVGSRRWAIQACLATIRAADVRDVVMIGASHRTGSTEPMLSSD
;
A
#
# COMPACT_ATOMS: atom_id res chain seq x y z
N MET A 1 -0.77 13.66 -40.31
CA MET A 1 -0.34 12.45 -39.60
C MET A 1 -1.17 12.42 -38.32
N GLY A 2 -2.31 11.72 -38.38
CA GLY A 2 -3.36 11.84 -37.36
C GLY A 2 -3.02 11.03 -36.13
N ASP A 3 -2.86 11.70 -35.00
CA ASP A 3 -2.85 11.06 -33.70
C ASP A 3 -4.23 10.47 -33.45
N LEU A 4 -4.31 9.14 -33.45
CA LEU A 4 -5.45 8.41 -32.93
C LEU A 4 -5.58 8.78 -31.44
N ILE A 5 -6.53 9.65 -31.14
CA ILE A 5 -7.11 9.76 -29.80
C ILE A 5 -7.64 8.37 -29.49
N ARG A 6 -6.88 7.57 -28.72
CA ARG A 6 -7.44 6.40 -28.05
C ARG A 6 -8.46 6.94 -27.07
N THR A 7 -9.73 6.85 -27.46
CA THR A 7 -10.88 6.95 -26.58
C THR A 7 -10.58 6.11 -25.33
N VAL A 8 -10.86 6.67 -24.15
CA VAL A 8 -10.78 5.93 -22.89
C VAL A 8 -11.74 4.75 -23.04
N GLU A 9 -11.22 3.56 -23.35
CA GLU A 9 -12.02 2.35 -23.32
C GLU A 9 -12.57 2.24 -21.90
N SER A 10 -13.90 2.27 -21.79
CA SER A 10 -14.57 2.10 -20.51
C SER A 10 -14.09 0.80 -19.87
N LEU A 11 -13.71 0.85 -18.59
CA LEU A 11 -13.29 -0.32 -17.83
C LEU A 11 -14.27 -1.49 -18.03
N PRO A 12 -13.77 -2.73 -18.21
CA PRO A 12 -14.59 -3.88 -18.57
C PRO A 12 -15.67 -4.13 -17.52
N VAL A 13 -16.88 -4.46 -17.98
CA VAL A 13 -18.02 -4.80 -17.11
C VAL A 13 -17.70 -5.97 -16.22
N ASP A 14 -17.22 -7.03 -16.86
CA ASP A 14 -16.81 -8.27 -16.23
C ASP A 14 -15.32 -8.50 -16.53
N PRO A 15 -14.41 -8.18 -15.59
CA PRO A 15 -13.02 -8.54 -15.72
C PRO A 15 -12.85 -10.04 -15.90
N VAL A 16 -11.80 -10.44 -16.62
CA VAL A 16 -11.45 -11.84 -16.79
C VAL A 16 -11.18 -12.45 -15.42
N VAL A 17 -11.90 -13.53 -15.09
CA VAL A 17 -11.69 -14.31 -13.87
C VAL A 17 -10.51 -15.25 -14.09
N VAL A 18 -9.55 -15.23 -13.17
CA VAL A 18 -8.30 -15.99 -13.28
C VAL A 18 -8.00 -16.75 -11.99
N ASP A 19 -7.29 -17.88 -12.10
CA ASP A 19 -6.63 -18.50 -10.95
C ASP A 19 -5.56 -17.55 -10.39
N TRP A 20 -5.43 -17.52 -9.07
CA TRP A 20 -4.49 -16.61 -8.40
C TRP A 20 -3.03 -16.79 -8.83
N ARG A 21 -2.63 -17.96 -9.34
CA ARG A 21 -1.27 -18.18 -9.86
C ARG A 21 -1.01 -17.42 -11.17
N SER A 22 -2.07 -17.21 -11.94
CA SER A 22 -2.05 -16.55 -13.25
C SER A 22 -2.44 -15.07 -13.17
N ALA A 23 -3.02 -14.63 -12.04
CA ALA A 23 -3.40 -13.24 -11.81
C ALA A 23 -2.24 -12.26 -11.91
N VAL A 24 -1.03 -12.71 -11.60
CA VAL A 24 0.16 -11.85 -11.56
C VAL A 24 1.11 -12.24 -12.69
N PRO A 25 1.41 -11.32 -13.62
CA PRO A 25 2.37 -11.55 -14.70
C PRO A 25 3.72 -12.06 -14.19
N ALA A 26 4.42 -12.83 -15.02
CA ALA A 26 5.78 -13.28 -14.71
C ALA A 26 6.76 -12.08 -14.68
N GLY A 27 7.77 -12.15 -13.80
CA GLY A 27 8.82 -11.12 -13.70
C GLY A 27 8.71 -10.21 -12.48
N ARG A 28 9.61 -9.21 -12.39
CA ARG A 28 9.59 -8.19 -11.33
C ARG A 28 8.65 -7.06 -11.73
N ILE A 29 7.91 -6.53 -10.76
CA ILE A 29 6.76 -5.68 -11.03
C ILE A 29 7.01 -4.28 -10.44
N GLY A 30 7.08 -3.27 -11.34
CA GLY A 30 7.37 -1.87 -11.01
C GLY A 30 8.75 -1.69 -10.38
N TYR A 31 9.69 -0.98 -11.02
CA TYR A 31 11.02 -0.79 -10.41
C TYR A 31 11.67 0.55 -10.68
N ASP A 32 11.29 1.23 -11.77
CA ASP A 32 11.77 2.58 -12.00
C ASP A 32 10.91 3.56 -11.20
N LEU A 33 11.31 3.78 -9.95
CA LEU A 33 10.69 4.75 -9.05
C LEU A 33 11.02 6.20 -9.44
N SER A 34 11.96 6.41 -10.38
CA SER A 34 12.33 7.73 -10.90
C SER A 34 11.56 8.11 -12.18
N ALA A 35 10.78 7.18 -12.74
CA ALA A 35 10.00 7.42 -13.94
C ALA A 35 8.95 8.50 -13.70
N ARG A 36 8.66 9.31 -14.74
CA ARG A 36 7.57 10.31 -14.71
C ARG A 36 6.19 9.70 -14.48
N SER A 37 6.03 8.42 -14.80
CA SER A 37 4.84 7.64 -14.52
C SER A 37 5.21 6.26 -14.01
N LEU A 38 4.59 5.88 -12.90
CA LEU A 38 4.86 4.66 -12.16
C LEU A 38 3.86 3.57 -12.54
N LEU A 39 4.36 2.34 -12.64
CA LEU A 39 3.54 1.14 -12.77
C LEU A 39 3.21 0.61 -11.37
N LEU A 40 1.94 0.62 -10.99
CA LEU A 40 1.49 0.26 -9.64
C LEU A 40 0.50 -0.91 -9.68
N HIS A 41 0.43 -1.69 -8.60
CA HIS A 41 -0.48 -2.83 -8.48
C HIS A 41 -1.28 -2.76 -7.19
N THR A 42 -2.59 -2.91 -7.24
CA THR A 42 -3.43 -2.83 -6.04
C THR A 42 -4.57 -3.83 -6.10
N PHE A 43 -4.83 -4.49 -4.97
CA PHE A 43 -6.01 -5.31 -4.79
C PHE A 43 -7.16 -4.43 -4.30
N GLN A 44 -8.32 -4.54 -4.93
CA GLN A 44 -9.50 -3.75 -4.60
C GLN A 44 -10.72 -4.65 -4.51
N SER A 45 -11.65 -4.30 -3.62
CA SER A 45 -12.91 -5.01 -3.53
C SER A 45 -13.71 -4.88 -4.83
N ASN A 46 -14.56 -5.87 -5.12
CA ASN A 46 -15.45 -5.79 -6.27
C ASN A 46 -16.36 -4.53 -6.20
N ALA A 47 -16.78 -4.15 -4.99
CA ALA A 47 -17.54 -2.93 -4.76
C ALA A 47 -16.74 -1.67 -5.11
N ALA A 48 -15.48 -1.57 -4.68
CA ALA A 48 -14.59 -0.45 -5.05
C ALA A 48 -14.36 -0.38 -6.55
N TYR A 49 -14.21 -1.53 -7.22
CA TYR A 49 -14.11 -1.58 -8.68
C TYR A 49 -15.38 -1.08 -9.37
N ARG A 50 -16.57 -1.47 -8.90
CA ARG A 50 -17.85 -0.96 -9.44
C ARG A 50 -17.97 0.55 -9.28
N VAL A 51 -17.54 1.11 -8.15
CA VAL A 51 -17.47 2.57 -7.93
C VAL A 51 -16.51 3.22 -8.93
N LEU A 52 -15.28 2.69 -9.08
CA LEU A 52 -14.30 3.18 -10.04
C LEU A 52 -14.86 3.20 -11.47
N ARG A 53 -15.59 2.16 -11.86
CA ARG A 53 -16.23 2.05 -13.18
C ARG A 53 -17.34 3.07 -13.38
N ARG A 54 -18.22 3.20 -12.39
CA ARG A 54 -19.39 4.10 -12.45
C ARG A 54 -18.96 5.56 -12.49
N ASP A 55 -18.02 5.93 -11.63
CA ASP A 55 -17.68 7.34 -11.37
C ASP A 55 -16.42 7.79 -12.13
N GLY A 56 -15.68 6.85 -12.74
CA GLY A 56 -14.38 7.10 -13.35
C GLY A 56 -13.26 7.40 -12.34
N VAL A 57 -13.57 7.43 -11.04
CA VAL A 57 -12.64 7.71 -9.96
C VAL A 57 -13.02 6.90 -8.72
N LEU A 58 -12.02 6.32 -8.07
CA LEU A 58 -12.11 5.72 -6.74
C LEU A 58 -11.36 6.61 -5.77
N ARG A 59 -11.99 6.91 -4.65
CA ARG A 59 -11.42 7.69 -3.54
C ARG A 59 -11.26 6.76 -2.34
N GLY A 60 -10.25 7.01 -1.53
CA GLY A 60 -10.14 6.30 -0.25
C GLY A 60 -11.32 6.61 0.67
N PRO A 61 -11.60 5.72 1.63
CA PRO A 61 -12.68 5.93 2.59
C PRO A 61 -12.43 7.21 3.40
N THR A 62 -13.51 7.93 3.73
CA THR A 62 -13.43 9.20 4.46
C THR A 62 -13.59 9.03 5.98
N ASN A 63 -13.68 7.79 6.46
CA ASN A 63 -13.94 7.51 7.87
C ASN A 63 -12.80 6.68 8.46
N VAL A 64 -11.93 7.34 9.24
CA VAL A 64 -10.85 6.69 9.98
C VAL A 64 -11.36 5.66 11.00
N ALA A 65 -12.61 5.78 11.47
CA ALA A 65 -13.23 4.79 12.35
C ALA A 65 -13.53 3.46 11.64
N MET A 66 -13.38 3.38 10.31
CA MET A 66 -13.38 2.11 9.57
C MET A 66 -12.06 1.35 9.68
N ILE A 67 -11.03 1.95 10.29
CA ILE A 67 -9.83 1.21 10.67
C ILE A 67 -10.20 0.41 11.92
N ASP A 68 -10.57 -0.86 11.72
CA ASP A 68 -11.06 -1.81 12.73
C ASP A 68 -9.98 -2.26 13.74
N TYR A 69 -8.98 -1.42 13.99
CA TYR A 69 -7.89 -1.70 14.91
C TYR A 69 -7.61 -0.48 15.81
N PRO A 70 -7.87 -0.58 17.13
CA PRO A 70 -7.49 0.45 18.09
C PRO A 70 -6.02 0.83 17.94
N GLY A 71 -5.72 2.13 17.88
CA GLY A 71 -4.35 2.66 17.80
C GLY A 71 -3.86 3.01 16.40
N TYR A 72 -4.53 2.60 15.33
CA TYR A 72 -4.07 2.87 13.95
C TYR A 72 -4.56 4.21 13.37
N ALA A 73 -5.55 4.85 14.01
CA ALA A 73 -6.08 6.14 13.55
C ALA A 73 -5.01 7.25 13.50
N GLY A 74 -4.09 7.28 14.47
CA GLY A 74 -2.98 8.24 14.52
C GLY A 74 -2.03 8.08 13.33
N PRO A 75 -1.38 6.91 13.17
CA PRO A 75 -0.50 6.60 12.04
C PRO A 75 -1.14 6.85 10.66
N TYR A 76 -2.37 6.39 10.43
CA TYR A 76 -3.06 6.62 9.16
C TYR A 76 -3.42 8.09 8.95
N GLY A 77 -3.79 8.79 10.03
CA GLY A 77 -3.99 10.24 10.01
C GLY A 77 -2.71 10.98 9.60
N TRP A 78 -1.56 10.60 10.16
CA TRP A 78 -0.26 11.15 9.76
C TRP A 78 0.05 10.89 8.29
N MET A 79 -0.06 9.65 7.81
CA MET A 79 0.17 9.30 6.40
C MET A 79 -0.76 10.09 5.46
N SER A 80 -2.01 10.30 5.85
CA SER A 80 -2.98 11.11 5.09
C SER A 80 -2.57 12.58 5.01
N ARG A 81 -2.06 13.16 6.12
CA ARG A 81 -1.48 14.51 6.11
C ARG A 81 -0.25 14.59 5.21
N GLN A 82 0.62 13.59 5.25
CA GLN A 82 1.81 13.52 4.38
C GLN A 82 1.44 13.45 2.90
N LEU A 83 0.47 12.61 2.54
CA LEU A 83 -0.05 12.51 1.18
C LEU A 83 -0.63 13.86 0.72
N ARG A 84 -1.43 14.52 1.56
CA ARG A 84 -2.00 15.83 1.24
C ARG A 84 -0.91 16.88 1.03
N ARG A 85 0.01 17.02 1.99
CA ARG A 85 1.11 17.99 1.98
C ARG A 85 2.01 17.85 0.77
N ARG A 86 2.37 16.62 0.41
CA ARG A 86 3.38 16.33 -0.62
C ARG A 86 2.80 16.18 -2.03
N VAL A 87 1.54 15.77 -2.15
CA VAL A 87 0.90 15.44 -3.45
C VAL A 87 -0.27 16.37 -3.78
N SER A 88 -1.15 16.64 -2.80
CA SER A 88 -2.41 17.37 -3.07
C SER A 88 -2.24 18.89 -3.04
N GLU A 89 -1.39 19.43 -2.15
CA GLU A 89 -1.03 20.85 -2.13
C GLU A 89 -0.18 21.26 -3.36
N ALA A 90 0.41 20.28 -4.05
CA ALA A 90 1.00 20.47 -5.38
C ALA A 90 -0.03 20.61 -6.52
N GLY A 91 -1.34 20.58 -6.21
CA GLY A 91 -2.44 20.92 -7.11
C GLY A 91 -2.90 19.80 -8.06
N GLN A 92 -2.53 18.54 -7.83
CA GLN A 92 -2.64 17.50 -8.86
C GLN A 92 -3.70 16.42 -8.62
N ASP A 93 -4.19 16.29 -7.39
CA ASP A 93 -5.28 15.39 -7.05
C ASP A 93 -5.97 15.82 -5.76
N GLY A 94 -7.29 15.98 -5.79
CA GLY A 94 -8.06 16.42 -4.63
C GLY A 94 -8.19 15.30 -3.59
N HIS A 95 -7.31 15.29 -2.59
CA HIS A 95 -7.47 14.54 -1.35
C HIS A 95 -8.21 15.40 -0.34
N GLY A 96 -9.45 15.01 0.00
CA GLY A 96 -10.20 15.67 1.06
C GLY A 96 -9.49 15.54 2.41
N PRO A 97 -9.77 16.42 3.38
CA PRO A 97 -9.10 16.38 4.69
C PRO A 97 -9.28 15.06 5.44
N ASP A 98 -10.37 14.35 5.16
CA ASP A 98 -10.73 13.11 5.86
C ASP A 98 -10.54 11.85 5.01
N ALA A 99 -10.13 11.99 3.74
CA ALA A 99 -9.88 10.83 2.88
C ALA A 99 -8.66 10.06 3.38
N MET A 100 -8.73 8.72 3.37
CA MET A 100 -7.59 7.86 3.64
C MET A 100 -6.82 7.53 2.36
N PRO A 101 -5.51 7.24 2.45
CA PRO A 101 -4.73 6.81 1.29
C PRO A 101 -5.26 5.50 0.72
N LEU A 102 -5.32 5.43 -0.61
CA LEU A 102 -5.40 4.18 -1.35
C LEU A 102 -3.98 3.62 -1.50
N TRP A 103 -3.80 2.35 -1.17
CA TRP A 103 -2.49 1.70 -1.18
C TRP A 103 -2.27 0.89 -2.45
N ALA A 104 -1.06 0.96 -3.00
CA ALA A 104 -0.62 0.14 -4.11
C ALA A 104 0.85 -0.27 -3.95
N TRP A 105 1.25 -1.32 -4.62
CA TRP A 105 2.65 -1.73 -4.74
C TRP A 105 3.33 -0.94 -5.86
N ALA A 106 4.39 -0.21 -5.53
CA ALA A 106 5.22 0.50 -6.51
C ALA A 106 6.46 -0.32 -6.90
N ARG A 107 6.97 -1.11 -5.95
CA ARG A 107 8.03 -2.10 -6.16
C ARG A 107 7.82 -3.26 -5.22
N THR A 108 7.65 -4.45 -5.77
CA THR A 108 7.55 -5.68 -4.96
C THR A 108 8.01 -6.91 -5.75
N THR A 109 8.04 -8.07 -5.11
CA THR A 109 8.30 -9.33 -5.80
C THR A 109 7.00 -9.90 -6.35
N ARG A 110 7.08 -10.66 -7.45
CA ARG A 110 5.95 -11.45 -7.93
C ARG A 110 5.45 -12.41 -6.86
N HIS A 111 6.37 -13.03 -6.11
CA HIS A 111 6.02 -13.93 -5.01
C HIS A 111 5.05 -13.26 -4.03
N GLU A 112 5.30 -11.99 -3.69
CA GLU A 112 4.47 -11.23 -2.76
C GLU A 112 3.06 -10.96 -3.32
N LEU A 113 2.95 -10.51 -4.57
CA LEU A 113 1.65 -10.30 -5.21
C LEU A 113 0.88 -11.61 -5.38
N VAL A 114 1.56 -12.70 -5.71
CA VAL A 114 0.96 -14.04 -5.81
C VAL A 114 0.50 -14.53 -4.43
N ARG A 115 1.25 -14.26 -3.37
CA ARG A 115 0.87 -14.56 -1.98
C ARG A 115 -0.41 -13.82 -1.60
N GLN A 116 -0.54 -12.54 -1.95
CA GLN A 116 -1.75 -11.76 -1.75
C GLN A 116 -2.91 -12.26 -2.60
N ALA A 117 -2.70 -12.53 -3.89
CA ALA A 117 -3.72 -13.11 -4.76
C ALA A 117 -4.23 -14.46 -4.22
N ARG A 118 -3.35 -15.30 -3.65
CA ARG A 118 -3.73 -16.56 -3.00
C ARG A 118 -4.58 -16.32 -1.75
N TRP A 119 -4.23 -15.33 -0.94
CA TRP A 119 -5.02 -14.94 0.23
C TRP A 119 -6.41 -14.45 -0.21
N THR A 120 -6.48 -13.55 -1.19
CA THR A 120 -7.72 -13.07 -1.80
C THR A 120 -8.57 -14.23 -2.33
N ALA A 121 -7.99 -15.16 -3.08
CA ALA A 121 -8.72 -16.34 -3.59
C ALA A 121 -9.34 -17.23 -2.50
N ARG A 122 -8.78 -17.21 -1.28
CA ARG A 122 -9.27 -17.99 -0.13
C ARG A 122 -10.28 -17.24 0.72
N HIS A 123 -10.09 -15.95 0.90
CA HIS A 123 -10.81 -15.15 1.90
C HIS A 123 -11.77 -14.13 1.28
N ALA A 124 -11.48 -13.66 0.07
CA ALA A 124 -12.25 -12.65 -0.64
C ALA A 124 -12.27 -12.91 -2.16
N PRO A 125 -12.78 -14.08 -2.62
CA PRO A 125 -12.88 -14.35 -4.05
C PRO A 125 -13.80 -13.34 -4.73
N GLY A 126 -13.47 -12.96 -5.97
CA GLY A 126 -14.21 -11.95 -6.74
C GLY A 126 -13.68 -10.51 -6.58
N GLU A 127 -12.72 -10.28 -5.69
CA GLU A 127 -11.91 -9.06 -5.69
C GLU A 127 -11.04 -8.95 -6.93
N VAL A 128 -10.57 -7.74 -7.23
CA VAL A 128 -9.81 -7.45 -8.45
C VAL A 128 -8.38 -7.05 -8.13
N LEU A 129 -7.46 -7.47 -8.99
CA LEU A 129 -6.11 -6.90 -9.07
C LEU A 129 -6.11 -5.87 -10.20
N LEU A 130 -5.82 -4.62 -9.86
CA LEU A 130 -5.64 -3.53 -10.81
C LEU A 130 -4.16 -3.32 -11.08
N THR A 131 -3.80 -3.22 -12.37
CA THR A 131 -2.51 -2.69 -12.82
C THR A 131 -2.72 -1.26 -13.28
N LEU A 132 -1.99 -0.33 -12.69
CA LEU A 132 -2.15 1.11 -12.89
C LEU A 132 -0.88 1.70 -13.51
N ARG A 133 -1.04 2.76 -14.31
CA ARG A 133 0.02 3.66 -14.74
C ARG A 133 -0.33 5.08 -14.35
N VAL A 134 0.26 5.54 -13.25
CA VAL A 134 -0.08 6.81 -12.59
C VAL A 134 1.08 7.79 -12.75
N PRO A 135 0.86 9.09 -12.98
CA PRO A 135 1.92 10.10 -12.90
C PRO A 135 2.61 10.07 -11.54
N ALA A 136 3.94 10.09 -11.49
CA ALA A 136 4.70 10.01 -10.23
C ALA A 136 4.36 11.14 -9.26
N SER A 137 3.99 12.29 -9.80
CA SER A 137 3.58 13.47 -9.05
C SER A 137 2.22 13.34 -8.35
N ARG A 138 1.46 12.25 -8.60
CA ARG A 138 0.22 11.87 -7.89
C ARG A 138 0.45 10.78 -6.83
N VAL A 139 1.70 10.38 -6.59
CA VAL A 139 2.06 9.23 -5.76
C VAL A 139 2.99 9.66 -4.63
N LEU A 140 2.64 9.29 -3.40
CA LEU A 140 3.59 9.32 -2.28
C LEU A 140 4.16 7.92 -2.08
N LEU A 141 5.47 7.76 -2.30
CA LEU A 141 6.16 6.48 -2.13
C LEU A 141 6.67 6.33 -0.70
N SER A 142 6.52 5.15 -0.11
CA SER A 142 7.07 4.83 1.21
C SER A 142 7.62 3.40 1.29
N ARG A 143 8.55 3.17 2.21
CA ARG A 143 9.09 1.85 2.52
C ARG A 143 8.01 1.02 3.23
N TYR A 144 7.65 -0.13 2.66
CA TYR A 144 6.56 -0.97 3.17
C TYR A 144 6.87 -1.57 4.54
N ASP A 145 8.07 -2.11 4.72
CA ASP A 145 8.43 -2.79 5.97
C ASP A 145 8.45 -1.80 7.14
N GLU A 146 9.04 -0.64 6.91
CA GLU A 146 9.19 0.47 7.87
C GLU A 146 7.87 1.16 8.24
N TRP A 147 6.86 1.07 7.38
CA TRP A 147 5.51 1.52 7.73
C TRP A 147 4.95 0.78 8.95
N HIS A 148 5.38 -0.45 9.22
CA HIS A 148 4.96 -1.18 10.43
C HIS A 148 5.51 -0.53 11.70
N THR A 149 6.68 0.10 11.64
CA THR A 149 7.23 0.90 12.75
C THR A 149 6.30 2.07 13.05
N VAL A 150 5.81 2.75 12.02
CA VAL A 150 4.84 3.84 12.14
C VAL A 150 3.50 3.35 12.69
N LEU A 151 2.98 2.21 12.19
CA LEU A 151 1.74 1.60 12.70
C LEU A 151 1.80 1.25 14.19
N ASN A 152 2.98 0.90 14.69
CA ASN A 152 3.22 0.55 16.09
C ASN A 152 3.55 1.76 16.97
N ASN A 153 3.50 2.98 16.42
CA ASN A 153 3.93 4.21 17.08
C ASN A 153 5.38 4.13 17.64
N SER A 154 6.26 3.44 16.92
CA SER A 154 7.68 3.30 17.29
C SER A 154 8.55 4.35 16.58
N PRO A 155 9.64 4.82 17.19
CA PRO A 155 10.61 5.64 16.48
C PRO A 155 11.21 4.85 15.33
N LEU A 156 11.39 5.52 14.19
CA LEU A 156 12.02 4.90 13.03
C LEU A 156 13.53 5.17 13.08
N TRP A 157 14.31 4.10 12.94
CA TRP A 157 15.77 4.20 12.96
C TRP A 157 16.28 5.00 11.75
N PRO A 158 17.28 5.87 11.94
CA PRO A 158 17.94 6.54 10.83
C PRO A 158 18.44 5.52 9.79
N PRO A 159 18.31 5.81 8.48
CA PRO A 159 18.64 4.86 7.42
C PRO A 159 20.15 4.51 7.37
N ASP A 160 20.99 5.32 7.99
CA ASP A 160 22.45 5.15 8.13
C ASP A 160 22.88 4.58 9.49
N LEU A 161 21.93 4.26 10.39
CA LEU A 161 22.23 3.65 11.68
C LEU A 161 22.77 2.23 11.47
N SER A 162 23.90 1.92 12.11
CA SER A 162 24.49 0.58 12.05
C SER A 162 23.76 -0.38 13.01
N VAL A 163 23.85 -1.69 12.75
CA VAL A 163 23.29 -2.72 13.64
C VAL A 163 23.93 -2.65 15.03
N ASP A 164 25.20 -2.31 15.10
CA ASP A 164 25.94 -2.21 16.37
C ASP A 164 25.50 -1.01 17.21
N ASP A 165 24.86 0.00 16.59
CA ASP A 165 24.38 1.22 17.25
C ASP A 165 22.90 1.16 17.66
N LEU A 166 22.17 0.08 17.34
CA LEU A 166 20.73 -0.05 17.62
C LEU A 166 20.41 0.07 19.12
N ASP A 167 21.17 -0.63 19.96
CA ASP A 167 20.97 -0.62 21.41
C ASP A 167 21.20 0.79 21.99
N SER A 168 22.12 1.55 21.41
CA SER A 168 22.42 2.91 21.84
C SER A 168 21.32 3.88 21.41
N PHE A 169 20.77 3.72 20.20
CA PHE A 169 19.61 4.50 19.76
C PHE A 169 18.39 4.27 20.68
N ASP A 170 18.09 3.01 21.01
CA ASP A 170 16.97 2.68 21.88
C ASP A 170 17.18 3.25 23.29
N ALA A 171 18.40 3.17 23.83
CA ALA A 171 18.75 3.76 25.12
C ALA A 171 18.65 5.30 25.13
N ASP A 172 19.08 5.98 24.06
CA ASP A 172 18.97 7.43 23.92
C ASP A 172 17.50 7.86 23.85
N TRP A 173 16.66 7.07 23.18
CA TRP A 173 15.23 7.32 23.11
C TRP A 173 14.56 7.16 24.48
N ASP A 174 14.88 6.09 25.21
CA ASP A 174 14.42 5.86 26.58
C ASP A 174 14.94 6.92 27.55
N ALA A 175 16.15 7.47 27.35
CA ALA A 175 16.67 8.56 28.15
C ALA A 175 15.94 9.88 27.87
N ALA A 176 15.60 10.15 26.60
CA ALA A 176 14.92 11.38 26.19
C ALA A 176 13.44 11.41 26.62
N TRP A 177 12.76 10.26 26.57
CA TRP A 177 11.31 10.18 26.79
C TRP A 177 10.92 9.33 28.00
N GLY A 178 11.87 8.74 28.73
CA GLY A 178 11.60 7.77 29.79
C GLY A 178 11.25 6.39 29.22
N ALA A 179 11.74 5.33 29.85
CA ALA A 179 11.57 3.94 29.39
C ALA A 179 10.10 3.45 29.27
N ASP A 180 9.13 4.22 29.75
CA ASP A 180 7.69 3.94 29.66
C ASP A 180 6.94 4.86 28.68
N TRP A 181 7.64 5.62 27.83
CA TRP A 181 7.05 6.53 26.83
C TRP A 181 5.94 5.90 26.01
N HIS A 182 6.08 4.63 25.63
CA HIS A 182 5.07 3.86 24.87
C HIS A 182 3.75 3.71 25.64
N LYS A 183 3.80 3.54 26.97
CA LYS A 183 2.60 3.47 27.82
C LYS A 183 1.94 4.84 27.95
N ARG A 184 2.75 5.89 28.05
CA ARG A 184 2.27 7.28 28.15
C ARG A 184 1.53 7.68 26.87
N LEU A 185 2.08 7.32 25.70
CA LEU A 185 1.43 7.52 24.40
C LEU A 185 0.11 6.73 24.27
N ALA A 186 0.08 5.49 24.77
CA ALA A 186 -1.15 4.69 24.79
C ALA A 186 -2.24 5.28 25.72
N ALA A 187 -1.84 5.99 26.78
CA ALA A 187 -2.75 6.64 27.71
C ALA A 187 -3.33 7.97 27.19
N GLY A 188 -2.65 8.62 26.23
CA GLY A 188 -3.14 9.85 25.61
C GLY A 188 -2.07 10.58 24.77
N PRO A 189 -2.47 11.62 24.03
CA PRO A 189 -1.54 12.36 23.19
C PRO A 189 -0.55 13.15 24.05
N GLU A 190 0.75 12.94 23.83
CA GLU A 190 1.83 13.78 24.33
C GLU A 190 2.44 14.51 23.12
N PRO A 191 2.12 15.80 22.91
CA PRO A 191 2.45 16.49 21.66
C PRO A 191 3.93 16.46 21.30
N ALA A 192 4.82 16.68 22.28
CA ALA A 192 6.26 16.69 22.01
C ALA A 192 6.81 15.30 21.59
N LEU A 193 6.32 14.23 22.23
CA LEU A 193 6.68 12.85 21.87
C LEU A 193 6.13 12.49 20.48
N LEU A 194 4.88 12.89 20.19
CA LEU A 194 4.27 12.73 18.88
C LEU A 194 5.06 13.46 17.80
N ASP A 195 5.46 14.71 18.03
CA ASP A 195 6.26 15.49 17.09
C ASP A 195 7.62 14.81 16.82
N ALA A 196 8.27 14.26 17.85
CA ALA A 196 9.52 13.53 17.70
C ALA A 196 9.35 12.21 16.93
N LEU A 197 8.29 11.44 17.21
CA LEU A 197 7.95 10.23 16.48
C LEU A 197 7.67 10.54 15.01
N GLU A 198 6.77 11.49 14.74
CA GLU A 198 6.41 11.90 13.38
C GLU A 198 7.62 12.42 12.60
N SER A 199 8.55 13.10 13.27
CA SER A 199 9.83 13.52 12.68
C SER A 199 10.70 12.33 12.28
N SER A 200 10.82 11.31 13.15
CA SER A 200 11.55 10.07 12.81
C SER A 200 10.91 9.33 11.64
N TRP A 201 9.57 9.31 11.57
CA TRP A 201 8.84 8.59 10.53
C TRP A 201 9.04 9.15 9.14
N GLU A 202 9.47 10.41 8.98
CA GLU A 202 9.74 11.00 7.67
C GLU A 202 10.75 10.19 6.84
N ALA A 203 11.67 9.47 7.51
CA ALA A 203 12.62 8.57 6.85
C ALA A 203 11.95 7.36 6.15
N VAL A 204 10.65 7.09 6.37
CA VAL A 204 9.89 6.10 5.59
C VAL A 204 9.79 6.51 4.10
N PHE A 205 9.90 7.80 3.80
CA PHE A 205 9.78 8.35 2.44
C PHE A 205 11.11 8.39 1.66
N GLU A 206 12.23 8.09 2.32
CA GLU A 206 13.57 8.05 1.71
C GLU A 206 13.77 6.76 0.89
N VAL A 207 13.01 6.63 -0.21
CA VAL A 207 12.98 5.43 -1.05
C VAL A 207 14.17 5.31 -2.02
N SER A 208 14.93 6.39 -2.20
CA SER A 208 16.16 6.45 -3.00
C SER A 208 17.39 5.93 -2.25
N VAL A 209 17.40 6.06 -0.92
CA VAL A 209 18.49 5.64 -0.05
C VAL A 209 18.13 4.25 0.48
N GLY A 210 18.45 3.20 -0.27
CA GLY A 210 18.02 1.87 0.13
C GLY A 210 18.32 0.74 -0.83
N SER A 211 18.21 -0.48 -0.32
CA SER A 211 18.40 -1.68 -1.13
C SER A 211 17.31 -1.78 -2.21
N ARG A 212 17.72 -2.15 -3.44
CA ARG A 212 16.79 -2.56 -4.51
C ARG A 212 15.92 -3.78 -4.13
N ARG A 213 16.12 -4.36 -2.95
CA ARG A 213 15.31 -5.45 -2.39
C ARG A 213 14.11 -4.96 -1.59
N TRP A 214 14.10 -3.71 -1.12
CA TRP A 214 12.99 -3.20 -0.31
C TRP A 214 11.69 -3.14 -1.11
N ALA A 215 10.63 -3.63 -0.48
CA ALA A 215 9.28 -3.45 -0.97
C ALA A 215 8.88 -1.98 -0.77
N ILE A 216 8.39 -1.35 -1.84
CA ILE A 216 7.95 0.04 -1.84
C ILE A 216 6.47 0.04 -2.14
N GLN A 217 5.73 0.70 -1.26
CA GLN A 217 4.32 0.97 -1.43
C GLN A 217 4.11 2.42 -1.91
N ALA A 218 2.95 2.64 -2.49
CA ALA A 218 2.47 3.89 -3.04
C ALA A 218 1.16 4.24 -2.35
N CYS A 219 1.09 5.46 -1.81
CA CYS A 219 -0.13 6.08 -1.36
C CYS A 219 -0.68 6.96 -2.49
N LEU A 220 -1.96 6.79 -2.79
CA LEU A 220 -2.70 7.51 -3.80
C LEU A 220 -3.89 8.20 -3.15
N ALA A 221 -4.15 9.44 -3.55
CA ALA A 221 -5.37 10.13 -3.12
C ALA A 221 -6.62 9.57 -3.83
N THR A 222 -6.45 9.28 -5.12
CA THR A 222 -7.48 8.70 -5.97
C THR A 222 -6.87 7.72 -6.97
N ILE A 223 -7.65 6.73 -7.38
CA ILE A 223 -7.38 5.92 -8.57
C ILE A 223 -8.36 6.39 -9.65
N ARG A 224 -7.87 6.81 -10.82
CA ARG A 224 -8.74 7.19 -11.94
C ARG A 224 -8.85 6.02 -12.91
N ALA A 225 -10.01 5.84 -13.53
CA ALA A 225 -10.23 4.80 -14.53
C ALA A 225 -9.23 4.89 -15.69
N ALA A 226 -8.85 6.13 -16.08
CA ALA A 226 -7.85 6.40 -17.11
C ALA A 226 -6.41 5.95 -16.73
N ASP A 227 -6.13 5.72 -15.44
CA ASP A 227 -4.83 5.22 -14.99
C ASP A 227 -4.75 3.68 -15.12
N VAL A 228 -5.89 2.99 -15.17
CA VAL A 228 -5.94 1.51 -15.22
C VAL A 228 -5.45 1.02 -16.58
N ARG A 229 -4.56 0.02 -16.55
CA ARG A 229 -3.99 -0.63 -17.73
C ARG A 229 -4.41 -2.07 -17.87
N ASP A 230 -4.67 -2.72 -16.75
CA ASP A 230 -5.16 -4.09 -16.72
C ASP A 230 -6.00 -4.32 -15.46
N VAL A 231 -6.94 -5.25 -15.56
CA VAL A 231 -7.79 -5.68 -14.46
C VAL A 231 -8.09 -7.16 -14.61
N VAL A 232 -7.83 -7.92 -13.54
CA VAL A 232 -8.22 -9.32 -13.44
C VAL A 232 -9.01 -9.55 -12.16
N MET A 233 -10.02 -10.43 -12.23
CA MET A 233 -10.79 -10.85 -11.07
C MET A 233 -10.20 -12.14 -10.49
N ILE A 234 -9.97 -12.17 -9.19
CA ILE A 234 -9.38 -13.32 -8.51
C ILE A 234 -10.46 -14.37 -8.27
N GLY A 235 -10.34 -15.51 -8.94
CA GLY A 235 -11.23 -16.66 -8.76
C GLY A 235 -11.05 -17.33 -7.39
N ALA A 236 -12.07 -18.08 -6.97
CA ALA A 236 -12.00 -18.86 -5.74
C ALA A 236 -10.93 -19.96 -5.81
N SER A 237 -10.21 -20.18 -4.70
CA SER A 237 -9.30 -21.31 -4.59
C SER A 237 -10.10 -22.60 -4.43
N HIS A 238 -10.31 -23.35 -5.51
CA HIS A 238 -10.77 -24.73 -5.39
C HIS A 238 -9.68 -25.54 -4.69
N ARG A 239 -9.98 -26.09 -3.50
CA ARG A 239 -9.18 -27.19 -2.96
C ARG A 239 -9.39 -28.35 -3.93
N THR A 240 -8.42 -28.58 -4.81
CA THR A 240 -8.29 -29.90 -5.44
C THR A 240 -8.12 -30.87 -4.28
N GLY A 241 -9.17 -31.63 -3.98
CA GLY A 241 -9.08 -32.73 -3.03
C GLY A 241 -7.93 -33.61 -3.48
N SER A 242 -6.88 -33.68 -2.66
CA SER A 242 -5.94 -34.77 -2.71
C SER A 242 -6.72 -36.03 -2.39
N THR A 243 -7.23 -36.70 -3.42
CA THR A 243 -7.43 -38.15 -3.36
C THR A 243 -6.03 -38.73 -3.22
N GLU A 244 -5.57 -38.93 -1.99
CA GLU A 244 -4.53 -39.91 -1.72
C GLU A 244 -5.02 -41.23 -2.31
N PRO A 245 -4.23 -41.92 -3.15
CA PRO A 245 -4.56 -43.28 -3.51
C PRO A 245 -4.48 -44.10 -2.23
N MET A 246 -5.63 -44.55 -1.74
CA MET A 246 -5.70 -45.67 -0.81
C MET A 246 -4.94 -46.81 -1.48
N LEU A 247 -3.73 -47.08 -0.99
CA LEU A 247 -3.03 -48.33 -1.28
C LEU A 247 -3.93 -49.45 -0.76
N SER A 248 -4.59 -50.13 -1.68
CA SER A 248 -5.23 -51.42 -1.44
C SER A 248 -4.11 -52.39 -1.07
N SER A 249 -4.06 -52.77 0.19
CA SER A 249 -3.31 -53.93 0.65
C SER A 249 -4.10 -55.18 0.28
N ASP A 250 -3.65 -55.87 -0.76
CA ASP A 250 -3.76 -57.32 -0.88
C ASP A 250 -2.47 -57.96 -0.33
#